data_AF-N1ZUG1-F1
#
_entry.id   AF-N1ZUG1-F1
#
_cell.length_a   1.000
_cell.length_b   1.000
_cell.length_c   1.000
_cell.angle_alpha   90.00
_cell.angle_beta   90.00
_cell.angle_gamma   90.00
#
_symmetry.space_group_name_H-M   'P 1'
#
loop_
_entity.id
_entity.type
_entity.pdbx_description
1 polymer ?
#
loop_
_entity_poly.entity_id
_entity_poly.type
_entity_poly.pdbx_seq_one_letter_code
_entity_poly.pdbx_strand_id
1 'polypeptide(L)' 'MFQLGVHAVISIIIYLITVGLSFQAIKALRVEKFIRKNHNFEAQILLLFIAIALGFLVGNFVITFIDQSMQLSNFF' A
#
# COMPACT_ATOMS: atom_id res chain seq x y z
N MET A 1 12.13 -22.30 8.54
CA MET A 1 12.87 -21.32 7.69
C MET A 1 12.18 -21.12 6.34
N PHE A 2 11.82 -22.19 5.62
CA PHE A 2 11.14 -22.08 4.31
C PHE A 2 9.80 -21.32 4.35
N GLN A 3 8.95 -21.59 5.35
CA GLN A 3 7.65 -20.93 5.51
C GLN A 3 7.75 -19.42 5.77
N LEU A 4 8.79 -18.97 6.50
CA LEU A 4 9.07 -17.55 6.71
C LEU A 4 9.52 -16.87 5.41
N GLY A 5 10.29 -17.58 4.57
CA GLY A 5 10.69 -17.09 3.25
C GLY A 5 9.49 -16.93 2.31
N VAL A 6 8.60 -17.92 2.26
CA VAL A 6 7.38 -17.85 1.44
C VAL A 6 6.47 -16.71 1.90
N HIS A 7 6.27 -16.54 3.21
CA HIS A 7 5.49 -15.43 3.77
C HIS A 7 6.09 -14.05 3.42
N ALA A 8 7.42 -13.91 3.51
CA ALA A 8 8.11 -12.69 3.12
C ALA A 8 7.95 -12.36 1.63
N VAL A 9 8.05 -13.36 0.73
CA VAL A 9 7.86 -13.16 -0.71
C VAL A 9 6.42 -12.73 -1.01
N ILE A 10 5.43 -13.40 -0.42
CA ILE A 10 4.01 -13.03 -0.57
C ILE A 10 3.78 -11.60 -0.08
N SER A 11 4.38 -11.24 1.06
CA SER A 11 4.31 -9.89 1.63
C SER A 11 4.84 -8.83 0.67
N ILE A 12 6.03 -9.04 0.11
CA ILE A 12 6.64 -8.11 -0.85
C ILE A 12 5.76 -7.93 -2.08
N ILE A 13 5.20 -9.02 -2.62
CA ILE A 13 4.33 -8.96 -3.80
C ILE A 13 3.07 -8.15 -3.48
N ILE A 14 2.44 -8.39 -2.33
CA ILE A 14 1.24 -7.65 -1.91
C ILE A 14 1.56 -6.16 -1.77
N TYR A 15 2.66 -5.81 -1.09
CA TYR A 15 3.07 -4.40 -0.95
C TYR A 15 3.34 -3.73 -2.30
N LEU A 16 4.01 -4.41 -3.24
CA LEU A 16 4.26 -3.87 -4.57
C LEU A 16 2.96 -3.59 -5.32
N ILE A 17 2.00 -4.51 -5.25
CA ILE A 17 0.69 -4.36 -5.90
C ILE A 17 -0.10 -3.22 -5.24
N THR A 18 -0.21 -3.18 -3.90
CA THR A 18 -1.00 -2.15 -3.22
C THR A 18 -0.39 -0.77 -3.33
N VAL A 19 0.94 -0.64 -3.32
CA VAL A 19 1.61 0.63 -3.62
C VAL A 19 1.34 1.07 -5.05
N GLY A 20 1.48 0.17 -6.04
CA GLY A 20 1.16 0.46 -7.44
C GLY A 20 -0.29 0.93 -7.65
N LEU A 21 -1.26 0.28 -6.99
CA LEU A 21 -2.67 0.66 -7.03
C LEU A 21 -2.91 2.01 -6.32
N SER A 22 -2.22 2.28 -5.22
CA SER A 22 -2.35 3.53 -4.48
C SER A 22 -1.86 4.74 -5.29
N PHE A 23 -0.79 4.56 -6.08
CA PHE A 23 -0.37 5.58 -7.04
C PHE A 23 -1.44 5.91 -8.07
N GLN A 24 -2.10 4.89 -8.62
CA GLN A 24 -3.17 5.10 -9.60
C GLN A 24 -4.39 5.77 -8.96
N ALA A 25 -4.77 5.34 -7.76
CA ALA A 25 -5.88 5.92 -7.00
C ALA A 25 -5.66 7.40 -6.69
N ILE A 26 -4.46 7.78 -6.24
CA ILE A 26 -4.15 9.17 -5.93
C ILE A 26 -4.08 10.05 -7.18
N LYS A 27 -3.57 9.52 -8.29
CA LYS A 27 -3.62 10.22 -9.58
C LYS A 27 -5.06 10.49 -10.03
N ALA A 28 -5.97 9.54 -9.82
CA ALA A 28 -7.38 9.68 -10.17
C ALA A 28 -8.09 10.81 -9.39
N LEU A 29 -7.65 11.11 -8.17
CA LEU A 29 -8.20 12.19 -7.34
C LEU A 29 -7.90 13.61 -7.86
N ARG A 30 -7.13 13.76 -8.96
CA ARG A 30 -6.74 15.05 -9.55
C ARG A 30 -6.26 16.06 -8.50
N VAL A 31 -5.41 15.60 -7.56
CA VAL A 31 -4.97 16.44 -6.44
C VAL A 31 -4.21 17.69 -6.90
N GLU A 32 -3.66 17.67 -8.12
CA GLU A 32 -3.10 18.85 -8.80
C GLU A 32 -4.07 20.04 -8.90
N LYS A 33 -5.39 19.82 -8.94
CA LYS A 33 -6.37 20.92 -8.92
C LYS A 33 -6.55 21.55 -7.54
N PHE A 34 -6.20 20.83 -6.47
CA PHE A 34 -6.37 21.28 -5.10
C PHE A 34 -5.16 22.09 -4.59
N ILE A 35 -4.03 21.99 -5.29
CA ILE A 35 -2.76 22.56 -4.85
C ILE A 35 -2.50 23.90 -5.55
N ARG A 36 -2.09 24.90 -4.77
CA ARG A 36 -1.78 26.26 -5.25
C ARG A 36 -0.72 26.22 -6.36
N LYS A 37 -0.96 27.02 -7.40
CA LYS A 37 -0.26 27.07 -8.71
C LYS A 37 1.26 27.33 -8.69
N ASN A 38 1.91 27.41 -7.52
CA ASN A 38 3.31 27.80 -7.39
C ASN A 38 4.22 26.76 -6.69
N HIS A 39 3.68 25.71 -6.06
CA HIS A 39 4.47 24.69 -5.33
C HIS A 39 4.27 23.27 -5.90
N ASN A 40 4.44 23.11 -7.22
CA ASN A 40 4.20 21.83 -7.89
C ASN A 40 5.15 20.71 -7.44
N PHE A 41 6.39 21.05 -7.03
CA PHE A 41 7.38 20.04 -6.61
C PHE A 41 7.08 19.46 -5.22
N GLU A 42 6.84 20.32 -4.23
CA GLU A 42 6.46 19.90 -2.87
C GLU A 42 5.17 19.07 -2.88
N ALA A 43 4.21 19.49 -3.71
CA ALA A 43 2.97 18.79 -3.95
C ALA A 43 3.16 17.38 -4.52
N GLN A 44 4.03 17.22 -5.51
CA GLN A 44 4.34 15.92 -6.10
C GLN A 44 5.02 15.00 -5.07
N ILE A 45 5.93 15.52 -4.26
CA ILE A 45 6.57 14.75 -3.18
C ILE A 45 5.54 14.32 -2.13
N LEU A 46 4.64 15.23 -1.74
CA LEU A 46 3.56 14.90 -0.80
C LEU A 46 2.67 13.79 -1.35
N LEU A 47 2.28 13.87 -2.62
CA LEU A 47 1.46 12.84 -3.27
C LEU A 47 2.18 11.50 -3.37
N LEU A 48 3.49 11.52 -3.64
CA LEU A 48 4.34 10.34 -3.65
C LEU A 48 4.36 9.67 -2.26
N PHE A 49 4.58 10.45 -1.20
CA PHE A 49 4.57 9.91 0.16
C PHE A 49 3.20 9.40 0.59
N ILE A 50 2.13 10.11 0.25
CA ILE A 50 0.76 9.66 0.52
C ILE A 50 0.49 8.34 -0.22
N ALA A 51 0.95 8.18 -1.46
CA ALA A 51 0.78 6.95 -2.22
C ALA A 51 1.48 5.75 -1.59
N ILE A 52 2.72 5.94 -1.15
CA ILE A 52 3.48 4.90 -0.47
C ILE A 52 2.84 4.57 0.87
N ALA A 53 2.43 5.58 1.65
CA ALA A 53 1.79 5.39 2.95
C ALA A 53 0.45 4.64 2.81
N LEU A 54 -0.41 5.04 1.87
CA LEU A 54 -1.68 4.35 1.58
C LEU A 54 -1.43 2.92 1.11
N GLY A 55 -0.48 2.72 0.19
CA GLY A 55 -0.16 1.39 -0.33
C GLY A 55 0.39 0.45 0.73
N PHE A 56 1.20 0.97 1.65
CA PHE A 56 1.69 0.23 2.79
C PHE A 56 0.57 -0.10 3.78
N LEU A 57 -0.30 0.86 4.12
CA LEU A 57 -1.46 0.64 5.00
C LEU A 57 -2.40 -0.44 4.46
N VAL A 58 -2.79 -0.33 3.19
CA VAL A 58 -3.65 -1.32 2.54
C VAL A 58 -2.95 -2.67 2.41
N GLY A 59 -1.66 -2.68 2.06
CA GLY A 59 -0.87 -3.93 2.02
C GLY A 59 -0.80 -4.62 3.37
N ASN A 60 -0.51 -3.87 4.43
CA ASN A 60 -0.43 -4.40 5.78
C ASN A 60 -1.79 -4.91 6.28
N PHE A 61 -2.87 -4.22 5.92
CA PHE A 61 -4.24 -4.70 6.16
C PHE A 61 -4.47 -6.06 5.51
N VAL A 62 -4.12 -6.23 4.23
CA VAL A 62 -4.30 -7.50 3.50
C VAL A 62 -3.47 -8.62 4.12
N ILE A 63 -2.20 -8.38 4.45
CA ILE A 63 -1.33 -9.37 5.12
C ILE A 63 -1.93 -9.79 6.45
N THR A 64 -2.26 -8.82 7.30
CA THR A 64 -2.84 -9.08 8.61
C THR A 64 -4.16 -9.85 8.47
N PHE A 65 -5.00 -9.49 7.50
CA PHE A 65 -6.25 -10.20 7.25
C PHE A 65 -6.03 -11.67 6.87
N ILE A 66 -5.06 -11.97 6.00
CA ILE A 66 -4.69 -13.34 5.63
C ILE A 66 -4.17 -14.09 6.86
N ASP A 67 -3.25 -13.51 7.62
CA ASP A 67 -2.65 -14.14 8.78
C ASP A 67 -3.70 -14.45 9.86
N GLN A 68 -4.60 -13.50 10.14
CA GLN A 68 -5.70 -13.68 11.10
C GLN A 68 -6.70 -14.75 10.61
N SER A 69 -6.99 -14.79 9.30
CA SER A 69 -7.86 -15.82 8.72
C SER A 69 -7.25 -17.22 8.84
N MET A 70 -5.95 -17.34 8.60
CA MET A 70 -5.22 -18.60 8.77
C MET A 70 -5.18 -19.05 10.24
N GLN A 71 -4.96 -18.11 11.17
CA GLN A 71 -4.99 -18.41 12.60
C GLN A 71 -6.38 -18.88 13.05
N LEU A 72 -7.44 -18.24 12.57
CA LEU A 72 -8.81 -18.63 12.88
C LEU A 72 -9.14 -20.03 12.34
N SER A 73 -8.70 -20.34 11.11
CA SER A 73 -8.89 -21.67 10.52
C SER A 73 -8.15 -22.78 11.28
N ASN A 74 -7.04 -22.47 11.97
CA ASN A 74 -6.33 -23.44 12.79
C ASN A 74 -7.00 -23.68 14.16
N PHE A 75 -7.99 -22.85 14.53
CA PHE A 75 -8.68 -22.92 15.80
C PHE A 75 -9.90 -23.85 15.78
N PHE A 76 -10.43 -24.16 14.59
CA PHE A 76 -11.51 -25.12 14.35
C PHE A 76 -10.97 -26.41 13.74
#